data_AF-A0A2B4S381-F1
#
_entry.id   AF-A0A2B4S381-F1
#
_cell.length_a   1.000
_cell.length_b   1.000
_cell.length_c   1.000
_cell.angle_alpha   90.00
_cell.angle_beta   90.00
_cell.angle_gamma   90.00
#
_symmetry.space_group_name_H-M   'P 1'
#
loop_
_entity.id
_entity.type
_entity.pdbx_description
1 polymer ?
#
loop_
_entity_poly.entity_id
_entity_poly.type
_entity_poly.pdbx_seq_one_letter_code
_entity_poly.pdbx_strand_id
1 'polypeptide(L)'
;MSETWLKDNPLLRHHVTIPGYNCELRSRNSIRGGGVGAYIKETLTYKSRSDIAAKELDLEQLWLEFPGRNKHKRISHTDHVLPCPLVSDHDAVYATINIKVTRFKIRHKFIRNLKNFDESSFIEDFKPLPFAASFGVSDPDEKLEILSSLIKECIDKHAPLKLTKVTRPPAPWLKDPVIAELKEQRDRLRSAAGTSNNNKETWEKFRAARNRLKELIKSTKRNFMERILSSKKPKEVWRVIHRILHPSPQRITMQPDKQNNFFASTAERTIGINAHHVDDHASIINLIQSLPANFDNGFQIRTVTLKEVIHELRNI
;
A
#
# COMPACT_ATOMS: atom_id res chain seq x y z
N MET A 1 -17.26 0.68 25.39
CA MET A 1 -17.91 1.69 26.23
C MET A 1 -19.35 1.79 25.80
N SER A 2 -20.28 1.65 26.73
CA SER A 2 -21.70 1.98 26.59
C SER A 2 -21.98 3.22 27.42
N GLU A 3 -23.10 3.89 27.14
CA GLU A 3 -23.53 5.09 27.85
C GLU A 3 -22.44 6.17 27.90
N THR A 4 -21.99 6.64 26.73
CA THR A 4 -20.93 7.64 26.69
C THR A 4 -21.41 9.05 27.06
N TRP A 5 -22.71 9.35 26.89
CA TRP A 5 -23.32 10.67 27.14
C TRP A 5 -22.61 11.86 26.45
N LEU A 6 -21.70 11.57 25.52
CA LEU A 6 -20.92 12.55 24.79
C LEU A 6 -21.78 13.09 23.66
N LYS A 7 -22.01 14.40 23.65
CA LYS A 7 -22.54 15.10 22.47
C LYS A 7 -21.41 15.30 21.47
N ASP A 8 -21.77 15.43 20.19
CA ASP A 8 -20.82 15.65 19.08
C ASP A 8 -20.18 17.06 19.16
N ASN A 9 -19.35 17.28 20.19
CA ASN A 9 -18.69 18.54 20.49
C ASN A 9 -17.17 18.35 20.31
N PRO A 10 -16.53 19.11 19.38
CA PRO A 10 -15.09 19.02 19.12
C PRO A 10 -14.22 19.25 20.37
N LEU A 11 -14.66 20.08 21.31
CA LEU A 11 -13.88 20.43 22.51
C LEU A 11 -13.81 19.27 23.52
N LEU A 12 -14.89 18.49 23.65
CA LEU A 12 -14.92 17.32 24.54
C LEU A 12 -14.06 16.17 24.01
N ARG A 13 -13.85 16.12 22.70
CA ARG A 13 -13.08 15.05 22.03
C ARG A 13 -11.62 14.99 22.46
N HIS A 14 -11.03 16.13 22.85
CA HIS A 14 -9.66 16.19 23.39
C HIS A 14 -9.52 15.57 24.78
N HIS A 15 -10.57 15.61 25.60
CA HIS A 15 -10.56 15.06 26.96
C HIS A 15 -10.77 13.54 26.98
N VAL A 16 -11.37 12.97 25.93
CA VAL A 16 -11.60 11.53 25.78
C VAL A 16 -10.61 10.85 24.83
N THR A 17 -9.52 11.53 24.44
CA THR A 17 -8.45 10.91 23.66
C THR A 17 -7.41 10.24 24.55
N ILE A 18 -7.24 8.92 24.39
CA ILE A 18 -6.19 8.15 25.08
C ILE A 18 -4.96 8.03 24.14
N PRO A 19 -3.76 8.44 24.57
CA PRO A 19 -2.55 8.30 23.76
C PRO A 19 -2.32 6.86 23.29
N GLY A 20 -2.07 6.68 21.99
CA GLY A 20 -1.86 5.37 21.37
C GLY A 20 -3.14 4.61 20.99
N TYR A 21 -4.31 5.22 21.16
CA TYR A 21 -5.60 4.65 20.76
C TYR A 21 -6.41 5.65 19.91
N ASN A 22 -7.02 5.14 18.86
CA ASN A 22 -8.08 5.80 18.11
C ASN A 22 -9.41 5.63 18.87
N CYS A 23 -10.16 6.72 19.03
CA CYS A 23 -11.47 6.70 19.68
C CYS A 23 -12.58 6.79 18.62
N GLU A 24 -13.37 5.73 18.49
CA GLU A 24 -14.57 5.68 17.65
C GLU A 24 -15.79 5.85 18.54
N LEU A 25 -16.59 6.87 18.28
CA LEU A 25 -17.76 7.25 19.07
C LEU A 25 -18.98 7.32 18.18
N ARG A 26 -20.10 6.80 18.68
CA ARG A 26 -21.44 6.99 18.12
C ARG A 26 -22.34 7.59 19.19
N SER A 27 -22.57 8.90 19.05
CA SER A 27 -23.37 9.71 19.96
C SER A 27 -24.82 9.84 19.48
N ARG A 28 -25.76 9.96 20.41
CA ARG A 28 -27.16 10.31 20.11
C ARG A 28 -27.33 11.83 20.19
N ASN A 29 -27.71 12.46 19.08
CA ASN A 29 -27.87 13.92 19.01
C ASN A 29 -29.29 14.40 19.38
N SER A 30 -30.30 13.52 19.37
CA SER A 30 -31.72 13.87 19.49
C SER A 30 -32.35 13.62 20.86
N ILE A 31 -31.77 12.75 21.71
CA ILE A 31 -32.33 12.38 23.03
C ILE A 31 -31.25 12.54 24.09
N ARG A 32 -31.64 12.92 25.31
CA ARG A 32 -30.74 13.07 26.46
C ARG A 32 -30.37 11.67 26.99
N GLY A 33 -29.09 11.30 26.85
CA GLY A 33 -28.53 10.04 27.37
C GLY A 33 -28.17 9.01 26.30
N GLY A 34 -27.27 8.09 26.65
CA GLY A 34 -26.84 6.98 25.79
C GLY A 34 -25.58 7.26 24.96
N GLY A 35 -25.29 6.36 24.01
CA GLY A 35 -24.14 6.43 23.10
C GLY A 35 -23.10 5.34 23.36
N VAL A 36 -22.42 4.92 22.30
CA VAL A 36 -21.42 3.83 22.35
C VAL A 36 -20.08 4.27 21.80
N GLY A 37 -19.02 3.70 22.36
CA GLY A 37 -17.66 4.05 22.00
C GLY A 37 -16.68 2.88 22.12
N ALA A 38 -15.67 2.88 21.26
CA ALA A 38 -14.57 1.92 21.30
C ALA A 38 -13.22 2.63 21.15
N TYR A 39 -12.24 2.18 21.94
CA TYR A 39 -10.84 2.53 21.76
C TYR A 39 -10.12 1.44 20.99
N ILE A 40 -9.51 1.79 19.87
CA ILE A 40 -8.77 0.87 19.00
C ILE A 40 -7.31 1.31 18.96
N LYS A 41 -6.39 0.41 19.30
CA LYS A 41 -4.95 0.71 19.28
C LYS A 41 -4.53 1.28 17.92
N GLU A 42 -3.79 2.39 17.91
CA GLU A 42 -3.45 3.16 16.70
C GLU A 42 -2.72 2.33 15.62
N THR A 43 -2.03 1.27 16.06
CA THR A 43 -1.28 0.35 15.19
C THR A 43 -2.17 -0.61 14.40
N LEU A 44 -3.46 -0.71 14.74
CA LEU A 44 -4.41 -1.59 14.08
C LEU A 44 -5.10 -0.85 12.95
N THR A 45 -5.09 -1.45 11.76
CA THR A 45 -5.93 -1.01 10.65
C THR A 45 -7.33 -1.57 10.85
N TYR A 46 -8.35 -0.74 10.72
CA TYR A 46 -9.77 -1.13 10.76
C TYR A 46 -10.59 -0.20 9.87
N LYS A 47 -11.82 -0.59 9.57
CA LYS A 47 -12.81 0.21 8.86
C LYS A 47 -14.06 0.32 9.72
N SER A 48 -14.48 1.54 10.04
CA SER A 48 -15.80 1.77 10.63
C SER A 48 -16.88 1.49 9.57
N ARG A 49 -17.86 0.65 9.92
CA ARG A 49 -18.94 0.19 9.03
C ARG A 49 -20.24 0.92 9.36
N SER A 50 -20.22 2.22 9.14
CA SER A 50 -21.40 3.09 9.30
C SER A 50 -22.56 2.68 8.39
N ASP A 51 -22.28 2.02 7.26
CA ASP A 51 -23.26 1.45 6.34
C ASP A 51 -24.14 0.35 6.95
N ILE A 52 -23.62 -0.40 7.93
CA ILE A 52 -24.38 -1.40 8.68
C ILE A 52 -25.12 -0.72 9.83
N ALA A 53 -24.43 0.16 10.54
CA ALA A 53 -24.97 0.94 11.65
C ALA A 53 -26.19 1.80 11.26
N ALA A 54 -26.26 2.24 10.00
CA ALA A 54 -27.36 3.03 9.45
C ALA A 54 -28.63 2.23 9.12
N LYS A 55 -28.56 0.88 9.08
CA LYS A 55 -29.72 0.03 8.80
C LYS A 55 -30.71 -0.05 9.97
N GLU A 56 -30.19 0.07 11.19
CA GLU A 56 -31.00 0.14 12.41
C GLU A 56 -30.48 1.30 13.26
N LEU A 57 -31.17 2.43 13.15
CA LEU A 57 -30.83 3.69 13.80
C LEU A 57 -31.19 3.70 15.29
N ASP A 58 -32.15 2.86 15.69
CA ASP A 58 -32.66 2.78 17.06
C ASP A 58 -31.70 2.04 18.01
N LEU A 59 -30.84 1.17 17.46
CA LEU A 59 -29.85 0.42 18.22
C LEU A 59 -28.56 1.21 18.46
N GLU A 60 -28.08 1.16 19.70
CA GLU A 60 -26.76 1.67 20.09
C GLU A 60 -25.66 0.68 19.70
N GLN A 61 -25.28 0.70 18.43
CA GLN A 61 -24.31 -0.25 17.88
C GLN A 61 -23.16 0.45 17.16
N LEU A 62 -21.96 -0.13 17.30
CA LEU A 62 -20.75 0.26 16.58
C LEU A 62 -20.23 -0.95 15.81
N TRP A 63 -20.08 -0.80 14.49
CA TRP A 63 -19.57 -1.88 13.63
C TRP A 63 -18.15 -1.55 13.17
N LEU A 64 -17.20 -2.40 13.54
CA LEU A 64 -15.79 -2.25 13.17
C LEU A 64 -15.33 -3.49 12.40
N GLU A 65 -14.86 -3.28 11.17
CA GLU A 65 -14.30 -4.33 10.35
C GLU A 65 -12.77 -4.31 10.44
N PHE A 66 -12.18 -5.41 10.89
CA PHE A 66 -10.73 -5.60 10.95
C PHE A 66 -10.28 -6.48 9.77
N PRO A 67 -9.42 -5.98 8.86
CA PRO A 67 -8.94 -6.75 7.71
C PRO A 67 -8.07 -7.94 8.16
N GLY A 68 -8.39 -9.15 7.68
CA GLY A 68 -7.62 -10.35 7.95
C GLY A 68 -8.34 -11.65 7.61
N ARG A 69 -7.61 -12.79 7.60
CA ARG A 69 -8.20 -14.15 7.45
C ARG A 69 -8.53 -14.76 8.81
N ASN A 70 -9.21 -14.02 9.67
CA ASN A 70 -9.54 -14.48 11.01
C ASN A 70 -10.89 -15.22 10.98
N LYS A 71 -10.90 -16.50 11.40
CA LYS A 71 -12.15 -17.23 11.64
C LYS A 71 -12.76 -16.71 12.96
N HIS A 72 -14.10 -16.64 13.02
CA HIS A 72 -14.87 -16.18 14.19
C HIS A 72 -14.43 -16.81 15.53
N LYS A 73 -13.94 -18.06 15.52
CA LYS A 73 -13.43 -18.81 16.69
C LYS A 73 -12.16 -18.25 17.37
N ARG A 74 -11.68 -17.06 16.98
CA ARG A 74 -10.40 -16.47 17.44
C ARG A 74 -10.56 -15.12 18.15
N ILE A 75 -11.79 -14.68 18.34
CA ILE A 75 -12.09 -13.67 19.34
C ILE A 75 -12.04 -14.41 20.68
N SER A 76 -10.98 -14.18 21.45
CA SER A 76 -10.97 -14.62 22.84
C SER A 76 -11.90 -13.67 23.58
N HIS A 77 -13.09 -14.17 23.89
CA HIS A 77 -13.98 -13.55 24.87
C HIS A 77 -13.15 -13.35 26.14
N THR A 78 -13.15 -12.13 26.66
CA THR A 78 -12.52 -11.82 27.94
C THR A 78 -13.66 -11.45 28.87
N ASP A 79 -13.98 -12.37 29.79
CA ASP A 79 -14.88 -12.21 30.95
C ASP A 79 -14.35 -11.16 31.95
N HIS A 80 -13.58 -10.19 31.48
CA HIS A 80 -12.86 -9.23 32.29
C HIS A 80 -13.30 -7.82 31.93
N VAL A 81 -13.70 -7.16 32.99
CA VAL A 81 -14.37 -5.88 33.04
C VAL A 81 -13.34 -4.93 33.65
N LEU A 82 -12.92 -3.89 32.92
CA LEU A 82 -11.92 -2.93 33.39
C LEU A 82 -12.62 -1.90 34.27
N PRO A 83 -12.29 -1.79 35.57
CA PRO A 83 -12.88 -0.78 36.43
C PRO A 83 -12.59 0.60 35.86
N CYS A 84 -13.64 1.36 35.55
CA CYS A 84 -13.52 2.68 34.92
C CYS A 84 -14.16 3.81 35.74
N PRO A 85 -13.95 3.88 37.07
CA PRO A 85 -14.70 4.77 37.97
C PRO A 85 -14.50 6.28 37.70
N LEU A 86 -13.48 6.65 36.92
CA LEU A 86 -13.21 8.05 36.56
C LEU A 86 -13.95 8.51 35.29
N VAL A 87 -14.45 7.59 34.47
CA VAL A 87 -14.88 7.90 33.09
C VAL A 87 -16.31 7.44 32.81
N SER A 88 -16.81 6.44 33.54
CA SER A 88 -18.18 5.95 33.41
C SER A 88 -18.62 5.27 34.71
N ASP A 89 -19.93 5.32 34.98
CA ASP A 89 -20.57 4.57 36.07
C ASP A 89 -20.63 3.06 35.76
N HIS A 90 -20.25 2.68 34.54
CA HIS A 90 -20.08 1.30 34.12
C HIS A 90 -18.61 0.95 33.88
N ASP A 91 -18.25 -0.25 34.28
CA ASP A 91 -16.94 -0.77 33.97
C ASP A 91 -16.80 -1.08 32.46
N ALA A 92 -15.60 -0.86 31.92
CA ALA A 92 -15.35 -1.01 30.50
C ALA A 92 -15.13 -2.48 30.12
N VAL A 93 -16.02 -3.01 29.30
CA VAL A 93 -15.80 -4.30 28.62
C VAL A 93 -14.72 -4.10 27.55
N TYR A 94 -13.66 -4.92 27.60
CA TYR A 94 -12.66 -5.00 26.54
C TYR A 94 -12.69 -6.37 25.88
N ALA A 95 -12.32 -6.41 24.60
CA ALA A 95 -12.20 -7.64 23.83
C ALA A 95 -10.78 -7.76 23.29
N THR A 96 -10.20 -8.95 23.41
CA THR A 96 -8.91 -9.26 22.78
C THR A 96 -9.12 -10.08 21.52
N ILE A 97 -8.58 -9.59 20.41
CA ILE A 97 -8.71 -10.28 19.12
C ILE A 97 -7.33 -10.78 18.71
N ASN A 98 -7.19 -12.09 18.55
CA ASN A 98 -5.95 -12.68 18.05
C ASN A 98 -5.90 -12.59 16.52
N ILE A 99 -5.47 -11.43 16.02
CA ILE A 99 -5.40 -11.11 14.60
C ILE A 99 -4.15 -11.74 13.96
N LYS A 100 -4.36 -12.65 13.00
CA LYS A 100 -3.27 -13.11 12.12
C LYS A 100 -2.92 -12.05 11.09
N VAL A 101 -1.91 -11.24 11.39
CA VAL A 101 -1.31 -10.33 10.41
C VAL A 101 -0.54 -11.15 9.37
N THR A 102 -0.90 -11.01 8.09
CA THR A 102 -0.13 -11.61 7.00
C THR A 102 1.26 -10.99 6.96
N ARG A 103 2.26 -11.75 7.41
CA ARG A 103 3.65 -11.31 7.34
C ARG A 103 4.17 -11.47 5.92
N PHE A 104 5.08 -10.58 5.53
CA PHE A 104 5.83 -10.73 4.30
C PHE A 104 6.52 -12.11 4.31
N LYS A 105 6.23 -12.95 3.32
CA LYS A 105 6.89 -14.23 3.17
C LYS A 105 8.38 -13.98 2.96
N ILE A 106 9.20 -14.46 3.89
CA ILE A 106 10.64 -14.37 3.79
C ILE A 106 11.07 -15.06 2.48
N ARG A 107 11.93 -14.38 1.73
CA ARG A 107 12.54 -14.93 0.52
C ARG A 107 14.04 -14.98 0.69
N HIS A 108 14.65 -16.10 0.37
CA HIS A 108 16.09 -16.20 0.27
C HIS A 108 16.50 -15.88 -1.16
N LYS A 109 17.49 -15.00 -1.32
CA LYS A 109 18.05 -14.63 -2.62
C LYS A 109 19.56 -14.67 -2.54
N PHE A 110 20.20 -15.20 -3.57
CA PHE A 110 21.63 -15.02 -3.75
C PHE A 110 21.86 -13.59 -4.26
N ILE A 111 22.67 -12.83 -3.52
CA ILE A 111 23.06 -11.46 -3.87
C ILE A 111 24.58 -11.39 -3.76
N ARG A 112 25.22 -10.75 -4.74
CA ARG A 112 26.67 -10.47 -4.73
C ARG A 112 27.02 -9.57 -3.56
N ASN A 113 27.98 -9.96 -2.74
CA ASN A 113 28.42 -9.14 -1.62
C ASN A 113 29.45 -8.10 -2.10
N LEU A 114 29.02 -6.85 -2.23
CA LEU A 114 29.87 -5.73 -2.66
C LEU A 114 30.47 -4.92 -1.50
N LYS A 115 30.33 -5.35 -0.24
CA LYS A 115 30.79 -4.56 0.91
C LYS A 115 32.31 -4.32 0.92
N ASN A 116 33.07 -5.32 0.50
CA ASN A 116 34.53 -5.30 0.48
C ASN A 116 35.05 -5.38 -0.96
N PHE A 117 34.24 -4.95 -1.93
CA PHE A 117 34.64 -4.96 -3.33
C PHE A 117 35.67 -3.84 -3.53
N ASP A 118 36.89 -4.24 -3.90
CA ASP A 118 37.94 -3.31 -4.33
C ASP A 118 38.05 -3.37 -5.86
N GLU A 119 37.82 -2.22 -6.48
CA GLU A 119 37.86 -2.07 -7.94
C GLU A 119 39.27 -2.24 -8.49
N SER A 120 40.29 -1.77 -7.76
CA SER A 120 41.69 -1.84 -8.21
C SER A 120 42.16 -3.29 -8.27
N SER A 121 41.96 -4.05 -7.20
CA SER A 121 42.26 -5.48 -7.14
C SER A 121 41.49 -6.28 -8.20
N PHE A 122 40.22 -5.95 -8.45
CA PHE A 122 39.43 -6.60 -9.50
C PHE A 122 40.03 -6.39 -10.89
N ILE A 123 40.43 -5.16 -11.22
CA ILE A 123 41.04 -4.84 -12.52
C ILE A 123 42.38 -5.56 -12.69
N GLU A 124 43.20 -5.65 -11.63
CA GLU A 124 44.47 -6.37 -11.65
C GLU A 124 44.28 -7.87 -11.92
N ASP A 125 43.32 -8.51 -11.25
CA ASP A 125 43.01 -9.93 -11.45
C ASP A 125 42.28 -10.21 -12.78
N PHE A 126 41.58 -9.22 -13.34
CA PHE A 126 40.84 -9.37 -14.59
C PHE A 126 41.75 -9.28 -15.83
N LYS A 127 42.81 -8.45 -15.79
CA LYS A 127 43.75 -8.25 -16.91
C LYS A 127 44.45 -9.54 -17.41
N PRO A 128 44.97 -10.43 -16.55
CA PRO A 128 45.70 -11.63 -16.98
C PRO A 128 44.79 -12.81 -17.36
N LEU A 129 43.46 -12.65 -17.38
CA LEU A 129 42.54 -13.74 -17.70
C LEU A 129 42.83 -14.29 -19.11
N PRO A 130 42.97 -15.63 -19.28
CA PRO A 130 43.38 -16.24 -20.53
C PRO A 130 42.21 -16.34 -21.52
N PHE A 131 41.64 -15.20 -21.93
CA PHE A 131 40.58 -15.17 -22.94
C PHE A 131 41.00 -15.82 -24.26
N ALA A 132 42.30 -15.85 -24.54
CA ALA A 132 42.87 -16.53 -25.69
C ALA A 132 42.53 -18.03 -25.75
N ALA A 133 42.26 -18.68 -24.61
CA ALA A 133 41.85 -20.08 -24.56
C ALA A 133 40.54 -20.35 -25.32
N SER A 134 39.66 -19.35 -25.47
CA SER A 134 38.42 -19.47 -26.24
C SER A 134 38.66 -19.56 -27.76
N PHE A 135 39.76 -19.02 -28.29
CA PHE A 135 40.02 -19.09 -29.74
C PHE A 135 40.46 -20.48 -30.20
N GLY A 136 40.93 -21.34 -29.30
CA GLY A 136 41.37 -22.71 -29.61
C GLY A 136 40.22 -23.71 -29.80
N VAL A 137 38.99 -23.32 -29.46
CA VAL A 137 37.82 -24.18 -29.59
C VAL A 137 37.10 -23.88 -30.90
N SER A 138 36.46 -24.88 -31.51
CA SER A 138 35.70 -24.69 -32.75
C SER A 138 34.23 -24.38 -32.48
N ASP A 139 33.66 -25.03 -31.48
CA ASP A 139 32.26 -24.90 -31.10
C ASP A 139 31.93 -23.54 -30.45
N PRO A 140 30.93 -22.79 -30.95
CA PRO A 140 30.54 -21.51 -30.37
C PRO A 140 29.99 -21.58 -28.94
N ASP A 141 29.32 -22.67 -28.57
CA ASP A 141 28.72 -22.80 -27.24
C ASP A 141 29.82 -23.06 -26.19
N GLU A 142 30.79 -23.92 -26.50
CA GLU A 142 31.97 -24.15 -25.66
C GLU A 142 32.82 -22.87 -25.50
N LYS A 143 32.95 -22.04 -26.54
CA LYS A 143 33.61 -20.73 -26.43
C LYS A 143 32.93 -19.83 -25.41
N LEU A 144 31.61 -19.76 -25.48
CA LEU A 144 30.82 -18.95 -24.56
C LEU A 144 30.92 -19.48 -23.13
N GLU A 145 30.98 -20.80 -22.95
CA GLU A 145 31.14 -21.43 -21.65
C GLU A 145 32.49 -21.09 -21.01
N ILE A 146 33.59 -21.21 -21.75
CA ILE A 146 34.95 -20.83 -21.29
C ILE A 146 35.00 -19.35 -20.91
N LEU A 147 34.46 -18.48 -21.75
CA LEU A 147 34.43 -17.04 -21.45
C LEU A 147 33.61 -16.76 -20.19
N SER A 148 32.42 -17.37 -20.09
CA SER A 148 31.52 -17.19 -18.97
C SER A 148 32.10 -17.71 -17.66
N SER A 149 32.82 -18.83 -17.69
CA SER A 149 33.46 -19.41 -16.51
C SER A 149 34.60 -18.52 -16.00
N LEU A 150 35.50 -18.08 -16.88
CA LEU A 150 36.62 -17.19 -16.52
C LEU A 150 36.13 -15.89 -15.89
N ILE A 151 35.13 -15.25 -16.49
CA ILE A 151 34.52 -14.03 -15.96
C ILE A 151 33.85 -14.33 -14.61
N LYS A 152 33.07 -15.42 -14.54
CA LYS A 152 32.34 -15.77 -13.31
C LYS A 152 33.29 -16.06 -12.15
N GLU A 153 34.39 -16.78 -12.36
CA GLU A 153 35.39 -17.07 -11.33
C GLU A 153 36.03 -15.78 -10.79
N CYS A 154 36.40 -14.86 -11.68
CA CYS A 154 36.92 -13.55 -11.27
C CYS A 154 35.88 -12.78 -10.44
N ILE A 155 34.62 -12.71 -10.89
CA ILE A 155 33.57 -12.01 -10.13
C ILE A 155 33.27 -12.74 -8.80
N ASP A 156 33.30 -14.08 -8.76
CA ASP A 156 33.09 -14.88 -7.54
C ASP A 156 34.20 -14.63 -6.50
N LYS A 157 35.45 -14.40 -6.93
CA LYS A 157 36.58 -14.02 -6.07
C LYS A 157 36.37 -12.67 -5.39
N HIS A 158 36.04 -11.63 -6.15
CA HIS A 158 35.93 -10.25 -5.62
C HIS A 158 34.55 -9.91 -5.04
N ALA A 159 33.49 -10.56 -5.51
CA ALA A 159 32.12 -10.32 -5.11
C ALA A 159 31.36 -11.64 -4.98
N PRO A 160 31.64 -12.47 -3.96
CA PRO A 160 31.02 -13.79 -3.81
C PRO A 160 29.50 -13.69 -3.65
N LEU A 161 28.79 -14.71 -4.15
CA LEU A 161 27.35 -14.85 -3.96
C LEU A 161 27.05 -15.20 -2.50
N LYS A 162 26.20 -14.38 -1.87
CA LYS A 162 25.76 -14.60 -0.48
C LYS A 162 24.25 -14.83 -0.44
N LEU A 163 23.84 -15.89 0.25
CA LEU A 163 22.44 -16.12 0.57
C LEU A 163 21.95 -15.03 1.53
N THR A 164 21.05 -14.18 1.05
CA THR A 164 20.52 -13.04 1.81
C THR A 164 19.04 -13.23 2.05
N LYS A 165 18.64 -13.03 3.32
CA LYS A 165 17.26 -13.10 3.77
C LYS A 165 16.53 -11.78 3.48
N VAL A 166 15.64 -11.77 2.51
CA VAL A 166 14.76 -10.64 2.22
C VAL A 166 13.52 -10.73 3.11
N THR A 167 13.40 -9.82 4.07
CA THR A 167 12.33 -9.80 5.08
C THR A 167 11.26 -8.75 4.81
N ARG A 168 11.47 -7.85 3.85
CA ARG A 168 10.57 -6.74 3.54
C ARG A 168 10.45 -6.53 2.02
N PRO A 169 9.34 -5.94 1.55
CA PRO A 169 9.23 -5.47 0.17
C PRO A 169 10.34 -4.46 -0.17
N PRO A 170 10.70 -4.33 -1.46
CA PRO A 170 11.66 -3.31 -1.88
C PRO A 170 11.10 -1.92 -1.58
N ALA A 171 11.94 -1.08 -0.96
CA ALA A 171 11.66 0.32 -0.65
C ALA A 171 12.62 1.24 -1.43
N PRO A 172 12.33 1.53 -2.72
CA PRO A 172 13.24 2.31 -3.58
C PRO A 172 13.57 3.70 -3.01
N TRP A 173 12.61 4.33 -2.32
CA TRP A 173 12.79 5.64 -1.69
C TRP A 173 13.80 5.66 -0.54
N LEU A 174 14.33 4.50 -0.09
CA LEU A 174 15.38 4.43 0.94
C LEU A 174 16.80 4.35 0.35
N LYS A 175 16.96 4.32 -0.98
CA LYS A 175 18.27 4.26 -1.65
C LYS A 175 18.98 5.62 -1.76
N ASP A 176 18.34 6.68 -1.30
CA ASP A 176 18.89 8.04 -1.31
C ASP A 176 20.15 8.11 -0.41
N PRO A 177 21.30 8.59 -0.92
CA PRO A 177 22.52 8.78 -0.13
C PRO A 177 22.30 9.63 1.12
N VAL A 178 21.46 10.67 1.04
CA VAL A 178 21.15 11.56 2.17
C VAL A 178 20.46 10.79 3.31
N ILE A 179 19.60 9.82 2.97
CA ILE A 179 18.96 8.95 3.95
C ILE A 179 19.99 8.01 4.60
N ALA A 180 21.01 7.57 3.87
CA ALA A 180 22.07 6.73 4.42
C ALA A 180 22.92 7.51 5.44
N GLU A 181 23.33 8.73 5.10
CA GLU A 181 24.08 9.61 5.99
C GLU A 181 23.31 9.95 7.28
N LEU A 182 22.03 10.35 7.15
CA LEU A 182 21.20 10.65 8.33
C LEU A 182 20.93 9.42 9.20
N LYS A 183 20.87 8.21 8.63
CA LYS A 183 20.78 6.97 9.42
C LYS A 183 22.06 6.77 10.23
N GLU A 184 23.21 6.96 9.61
CA GLU A 184 24.49 6.83 10.29
C GLU A 184 24.65 7.87 11.40
N GLN A 185 24.33 9.15 11.12
CA GLN A 185 24.34 10.21 12.14
C GLN A 185 23.42 9.87 13.31
N ARG A 186 22.19 9.40 13.03
CA ARG A 186 21.25 8.95 14.06
C ARG A 186 21.84 7.81 14.91
N ASP A 187 22.47 6.82 14.27
CA ASP A 187 23.00 5.65 14.96
C ASP A 187 24.22 6.01 15.82
N ARG A 188 25.11 6.89 15.33
CA ARG A 188 26.20 7.48 16.11
C ARG A 188 25.67 8.23 17.34
N LEU A 189 24.66 9.08 17.16
CA LEU A 189 24.02 9.82 18.26
C LEU A 189 23.31 8.90 19.26
N ARG A 190 22.70 7.81 18.80
CA ARG A 190 22.06 6.82 19.67
C ARG A 190 23.10 6.11 20.55
N SER A 191 24.23 5.70 19.97
CA SER A 191 25.33 5.10 20.72
C SER A 191 25.91 6.09 21.74
N ALA A 192 26.18 7.34 21.33
CA ALA A 192 26.69 8.38 22.22
C ALA A 192 25.74 8.68 23.38
N ALA A 193 24.42 8.72 23.13
CA ALA A 193 23.40 8.92 24.18
C ALA A 193 23.27 7.72 25.13
N GLY A 194 23.65 6.51 24.69
CA GLY A 194 23.67 5.30 25.52
C GLY A 194 24.92 5.19 26.41
N THR A 195 26.06 5.72 25.96
CA THR A 195 27.33 5.70 26.70
C THR A 195 27.48 6.87 27.66
N SER A 196 26.92 8.04 27.32
CA SER A 196 26.92 9.20 28.22
C SER A 196 25.91 8.99 29.36
N ASN A 197 26.28 9.35 30.58
CA ASN A 197 25.47 9.23 31.79
C ASN A 197 24.20 10.11 31.65
N ASN A 198 23.17 9.57 31.00
CA ASN A 198 21.83 10.11 30.77
C ASN A 198 21.73 11.64 30.56
N ASN A 199 22.62 12.22 29.75
CA ASN A 199 22.61 13.65 29.49
C ASN A 199 21.41 14.03 28.61
N LYS A 200 20.55 14.95 29.09
CA LYS A 200 19.35 15.41 28.38
C LYS A 200 19.67 15.97 26.98
N GLU A 201 20.80 16.65 26.84
CA GLU A 201 21.21 17.29 25.59
C GLU A 201 21.55 16.27 24.49
N THR A 202 22.21 15.15 24.83
CA THR A 202 22.55 14.10 23.86
C THR A 202 21.28 13.39 23.35
N TRP A 203 20.31 13.18 24.23
CA TRP A 203 18.98 12.66 23.87
C TRP A 203 18.15 13.63 23.02
N GLU A 204 18.27 14.93 23.23
CA GLU A 204 17.63 15.95 22.38
C GLU A 204 18.24 15.97 20.98
N LYS A 205 19.57 15.94 20.85
CA LYS A 205 20.26 15.80 19.56
C LYS A 205 19.83 14.53 18.82
N PHE A 206 19.75 13.39 19.52
CA PHE A 206 19.22 12.14 18.93
C PHE A 206 17.76 12.28 18.46
N ARG A 207 16.88 12.86 19.28
CA ARG A 207 15.47 13.07 18.92
C ARG A 207 15.33 13.98 17.69
N ALA A 208 16.10 15.06 17.61
CA ALA A 208 16.13 15.96 16.47
C ALA A 208 16.57 15.22 15.19
N ALA A 209 17.68 14.48 15.23
CA ALA A 209 18.17 13.70 14.10
C ALA A 209 17.16 12.61 13.65
N ARG A 210 16.54 11.91 14.61
CA ARG A 210 15.49 10.92 14.36
C ARG A 210 14.28 11.54 13.66
N ASN A 211 13.81 12.69 14.14
CA ASN A 211 12.65 13.39 13.58
C ASN A 211 12.96 13.90 12.17
N ARG A 212 14.15 14.46 11.94
CA ARG A 212 14.63 14.87 10.61
C ARG A 212 14.65 13.69 9.63
N LEU A 213 15.20 12.55 10.03
CA LEU A 213 15.20 11.33 9.22
C LEU A 213 13.77 10.84 8.91
N LYS A 214 12.87 10.89 9.90
CA LYS A 214 11.45 10.50 9.72
C LYS A 214 10.77 11.39 8.67
N GLU A 215 10.92 12.70 8.78
CA GLU A 215 10.32 13.65 7.84
C GLU A 215 10.93 13.51 6.44
N LEU A 216 12.24 13.32 6.32
CA LEU A 216 12.87 13.05 5.02
C LEU A 216 12.35 11.76 4.38
N ILE A 217 12.26 10.65 5.13
CA ILE A 217 11.69 9.41 4.59
C ILE A 217 10.24 9.62 4.12
N LYS A 218 9.46 10.41 4.87
CA LYS A 218 8.07 10.73 4.52
C LYS A 218 8.01 11.56 3.24
N SER A 219 8.82 12.60 3.09
CA SER A 219 8.87 13.44 1.90
C SER A 219 9.39 12.68 0.68
N THR A 220 10.51 11.98 0.79
CA THR A 220 11.08 11.18 -0.31
C THR A 220 10.12 10.09 -0.77
N LYS A 221 9.40 9.45 0.17
CA LYS A 221 8.35 8.47 -0.18
C LYS A 221 7.20 9.14 -0.95
N ARG A 222 6.74 10.32 -0.52
CA ARG A 222 5.67 11.06 -1.21
C ARG A 222 6.09 11.44 -2.63
N ASN A 223 7.24 12.10 -2.77
CA ASN A 223 7.78 12.53 -4.06
C ASN A 223 8.00 11.33 -5.00
N PHE A 224 8.44 10.18 -4.46
CA PHE A 224 8.54 8.96 -5.24
C PHE A 224 7.17 8.49 -5.77
N MET A 225 6.13 8.49 -4.93
CA MET A 225 4.79 8.08 -5.36
C MET A 225 4.20 9.05 -6.37
N GLU A 226 4.29 10.35 -6.14
CA GLU A 226 3.85 11.39 -7.06
C GLU A 226 4.52 11.23 -8.43
N ARG A 227 5.86 11.12 -8.45
CA ARG A 227 6.62 10.93 -9.70
C ARG A 227 6.20 9.67 -10.46
N ILE A 228 5.97 8.57 -9.76
CA ILE A 228 5.55 7.31 -10.40
C ILE A 228 4.14 7.43 -10.97
N LEU A 229 3.20 8.00 -10.21
CA LEU A 229 1.81 8.16 -10.65
C LEU A 229 1.70 9.15 -11.81
N SER A 230 2.59 10.13 -11.90
CA SER A 230 2.70 11.05 -13.04
C SER A 230 3.46 10.48 -14.24
N SER A 231 3.95 9.24 -14.19
CA SER A 231 4.68 8.63 -15.31
C SER A 231 3.75 8.39 -16.50
N LYS A 232 4.18 8.81 -17.69
CA LYS A 232 3.47 8.55 -18.95
C LYS A 232 3.50 7.08 -19.37
N LYS A 233 4.23 6.21 -18.65
CA LYS A 233 4.37 4.78 -18.95
C LYS A 233 3.40 3.95 -18.08
N PRO A 234 2.26 3.46 -18.62
CA PRO A 234 1.26 2.77 -17.82
C PRO A 234 1.80 1.54 -17.09
N LYS A 235 2.73 0.80 -17.71
CA LYS A 235 3.35 -0.40 -17.11
C LYS A 235 4.07 -0.10 -15.79
N GLU A 236 4.71 1.07 -15.65
CA GLU A 236 5.42 1.45 -14.42
C GLU A 236 4.44 1.83 -13.32
N VAL A 237 3.41 2.60 -13.66
CA VAL A 237 2.31 2.99 -12.78
C VAL A 237 1.62 1.75 -12.21
N TRP A 238 1.14 0.87 -13.10
CA TRP A 238 0.41 -0.34 -12.71
C TRP A 238 1.24 -1.31 -11.89
N ARG A 239 2.56 -1.42 -12.15
CA ARG A 239 3.46 -2.24 -11.32
C ARG A 239 3.47 -1.77 -9.86
N VAL A 240 3.41 -0.46 -9.61
CA VAL A 240 3.38 0.08 -8.25
C VAL A 240 1.98 -0.02 -7.64
N ILE A 241 0.93 0.27 -8.40
CA ILE A 241 -0.47 0.12 -7.95
C ILE A 241 -0.75 -1.31 -7.53
N HIS A 242 -0.41 -2.30 -8.36
CA HIS A 242 -0.63 -3.72 -8.05
C HIS A 242 0.15 -4.16 -6.80
N ARG A 243 1.32 -3.58 -6.53
CA ARG A 243 2.06 -3.83 -5.29
C ARG A 243 1.34 -3.31 -4.05
N ILE A 244 0.53 -2.27 -4.17
CA ILE A 244 -0.21 -1.66 -3.06
C ILE A 244 -1.55 -2.39 -2.88
N LEU A 245 -2.31 -2.51 -3.97
CA LEU A 245 -3.68 -3.03 -3.94
C LEU A 245 -3.74 -4.55 -3.83
N HIS A 246 -2.66 -5.27 -4.19
CA HIS A 246 -2.63 -6.74 -4.23
C HIS A 246 -3.87 -7.31 -4.95
N PRO A 247 -4.13 -6.90 -6.21
CA PRO A 247 -5.33 -7.30 -6.93
C PRO A 247 -5.43 -8.82 -7.00
N SER A 248 -6.66 -9.32 -6.99
CA SER A 248 -6.90 -10.76 -7.09
C SER A 248 -6.34 -11.29 -8.42
N PRO A 249 -5.55 -12.37 -8.41
CA PRO A 249 -5.09 -13.01 -9.64
C PRO A 249 -6.20 -13.83 -10.33
N GLN A 250 -7.38 -13.95 -9.71
CA GLN A 250 -8.50 -14.68 -10.30
C GLN A 250 -9.00 -13.95 -11.54
N ARG A 251 -9.26 -14.70 -12.61
CA ARG A 251 -9.95 -14.16 -13.79
C ARG A 251 -11.34 -13.71 -13.36
N ILE A 252 -11.76 -12.56 -13.87
CA ILE A 252 -13.12 -12.09 -13.69
C ILE A 252 -14.02 -13.04 -14.49
N THR A 253 -14.86 -13.81 -13.79
CA THR A 253 -15.82 -14.77 -14.38
C THR A 253 -17.24 -14.21 -14.41
N MET A 254 -17.42 -12.93 -14.09
CA MET A 254 -18.73 -12.28 -14.12
C MET A 254 -19.20 -12.06 -15.56
N GLN A 255 -20.52 -12.17 -15.77
CA GLN A 255 -21.16 -11.83 -17.03
C GLN A 255 -20.92 -10.34 -17.36
N PRO A 256 -20.59 -10.00 -18.62
CA PRO A 256 -20.27 -8.63 -19.03
C PRO A 256 -21.33 -7.61 -18.62
N ASP A 257 -22.62 -7.94 -18.78
CA ASP A 257 -23.72 -7.02 -18.47
C ASP A 257 -23.80 -6.70 -16.98
N LYS A 258 -23.57 -7.69 -16.12
CA LYS A 258 -23.50 -7.48 -14.66
C LYS A 258 -22.34 -6.57 -14.28
N GLN A 259 -21.22 -6.69 -14.99
CA GLN A 259 -20.04 -5.87 -14.76
C GLN A 259 -20.27 -4.43 -15.26
N ASN A 260 -20.86 -4.27 -16.44
CA ASN A 260 -21.21 -2.97 -17.00
C ASN A 260 -22.21 -2.23 -16.11
N ASN A 261 -23.28 -2.88 -15.64
CA ASN A 261 -24.26 -2.27 -14.73
C ASN A 261 -23.64 -1.85 -13.40
N PHE A 262 -22.67 -2.63 -12.88
CA PHE A 262 -21.93 -2.24 -11.69
C PHE A 262 -21.08 -0.98 -11.89
N PHE A 263 -20.40 -0.85 -13.03
CA PHE A 263 -19.60 0.33 -13.33
C PHE A 263 -20.44 1.54 -13.73
N ALA A 264 -21.55 1.35 -14.44
CA ALA A 264 -22.52 2.39 -14.77
C ALA A 264 -23.08 3.04 -13.50
N SER A 265 -23.49 2.24 -12.51
CA SER A 265 -23.98 2.74 -11.20
C SER A 265 -22.88 3.25 -10.26
N THR A 266 -21.59 3.15 -10.64
CA THR A 266 -20.49 3.60 -9.76
C THR A 266 -20.45 5.13 -9.65
N ALA A 267 -20.77 5.86 -10.72
CA ALA A 267 -20.86 7.31 -10.70
C ALA A 267 -21.94 7.77 -9.71
N GLU A 268 -23.15 7.24 -9.83
CA GLU A 268 -24.26 7.53 -8.91
C GLU A 268 -23.89 7.26 -7.45
N ARG A 269 -23.22 6.15 -7.19
CA ARG A 269 -22.80 5.75 -5.84
C ARG A 269 -21.68 6.61 -5.23
N THR A 270 -20.81 7.20 -6.06
CA THR A 270 -19.58 7.87 -5.58
C THR A 270 -19.70 9.38 -5.63
N ILE A 271 -20.39 9.91 -6.65
CA ILE A 271 -20.52 11.36 -6.91
C ILE A 271 -21.97 11.84 -6.91
N GLY A 272 -22.96 10.95 -6.70
CA GLY A 272 -24.38 11.34 -6.60
C GLY A 272 -25.01 11.76 -7.93
N ILE A 273 -24.33 11.53 -9.06
CA ILE A 273 -24.84 11.83 -10.39
C ILE A 273 -25.58 10.59 -10.90
N ASN A 274 -26.89 10.71 -11.12
CA ASN A 274 -27.70 9.61 -11.64
C ASN A 274 -27.07 9.06 -12.93
N ALA A 275 -26.80 7.76 -12.93
CA ALA A 275 -26.47 7.08 -14.17
C ALA A 275 -27.74 7.04 -15.01
N HIS A 276 -27.72 7.61 -16.21
CA HIS A 276 -28.82 7.40 -17.14
C HIS A 276 -28.88 5.90 -17.45
N HIS A 277 -29.94 5.23 -17.00
CA HIS A 277 -30.22 3.84 -17.38
C HIS A 277 -30.52 3.85 -18.87
N VAL A 278 -29.58 3.34 -19.66
CA VAL A 278 -29.68 3.31 -21.11
C VAL A 278 -30.36 2.02 -21.52
N ASP A 279 -31.60 1.82 -21.08
CA ASP A 279 -32.37 0.63 -21.46
C ASP A 279 -33.05 0.82 -22.83
N ASP A 280 -33.15 2.06 -23.31
CA ASP A 280 -33.73 2.38 -24.62
C ASP A 280 -32.65 2.73 -25.64
N HIS A 281 -32.55 1.89 -26.67
CA HIS A 281 -31.73 2.13 -27.87
C HIS A 281 -32.06 3.49 -28.54
N ALA A 282 -33.30 3.97 -28.38
CA ALA A 282 -33.76 5.28 -28.84
C ALA A 282 -33.07 6.45 -28.09
N SER A 283 -32.83 6.29 -26.79
CA SER A 283 -32.17 7.31 -25.95
C SER A 283 -30.71 7.49 -26.33
N ILE A 284 -30.03 6.42 -26.71
CA ILE A 284 -28.65 6.46 -27.26
C ILE A 284 -28.64 7.23 -28.58
N ILE A 285 -29.56 6.91 -29.49
CA ILE A 285 -29.63 7.54 -30.81
C ILE A 285 -29.91 9.04 -30.66
N ASN A 286 -30.84 9.42 -29.80
CA ASN A 286 -31.13 10.83 -29.50
C ASN A 286 -29.91 11.56 -28.92
N LEU A 287 -29.16 10.92 -28.00
CA LEU A 287 -27.92 11.49 -27.47
C LEU A 287 -26.88 11.68 -28.57
N ILE A 288 -26.66 10.68 -29.42
CA ILE A 288 -25.71 10.75 -30.54
C ILE A 288 -26.09 11.87 -31.51
N GLN A 289 -27.38 12.01 -31.83
CA GLN A 289 -27.90 13.05 -32.70
C GLN A 289 -27.83 14.45 -32.07
N SER A 290 -27.84 14.55 -30.74
CA SER A 290 -27.69 15.83 -30.02
C SER A 290 -26.25 16.34 -29.96
N LEU A 291 -25.26 15.52 -30.31
CA LEU A 291 -23.85 15.94 -30.29
C LEU A 291 -23.57 16.90 -31.46
N PRO A 292 -22.87 18.03 -31.21
CA PRO A 292 -22.57 19.01 -32.25
C PRO A 292 -21.67 18.37 -33.32
N ALA A 293 -22.08 18.50 -34.59
CA ALA A 293 -21.25 18.09 -35.73
C ALA A 293 -20.02 19.01 -35.78
N ASN A 294 -18.91 18.55 -35.20
CA ASN A 294 -17.68 19.33 -35.22
C ASN A 294 -16.97 19.07 -36.55
N PHE A 295 -17.10 20.01 -37.48
CA PHE A 295 -16.68 19.87 -38.89
C PHE A 295 -15.15 19.89 -39.09
N ASP A 296 -14.36 20.29 -38.09
CA ASP A 296 -12.96 20.63 -38.32
C ASP A 296 -11.93 19.59 -37.84
N ASN A 297 -12.33 18.47 -37.20
CA ASN A 297 -11.52 17.25 -36.92
C ASN A 297 -12.19 16.30 -35.89
N GLY A 298 -13.51 16.35 -35.72
CA GLY A 298 -14.22 15.54 -34.71
C GLY A 298 -14.56 14.13 -35.19
N PHE A 299 -14.57 13.17 -34.26
CA PHE A 299 -15.13 11.83 -34.47
C PHE A 299 -16.63 11.94 -34.76
N GLN A 300 -17.08 11.61 -35.97
CA GLN A 300 -18.48 11.60 -36.37
C GLN A 300 -19.07 10.19 -36.24
N ILE A 301 -20.08 10.04 -35.39
CA ILE A 301 -20.84 8.80 -35.27
C ILE A 301 -21.93 8.82 -36.33
N ARG A 302 -21.83 7.92 -37.32
CA ARG A 302 -22.88 7.68 -38.32
C ARG A 302 -23.58 6.37 -38.05
N THR A 303 -24.87 6.29 -38.38
CA THR A 303 -25.58 5.01 -38.47
C THR A 303 -25.03 4.24 -39.67
N VAL A 304 -24.63 2.99 -39.45
CA VAL A 304 -24.15 2.08 -40.50
C VAL A 304 -24.97 0.81 -40.50
N THR A 305 -25.12 0.21 -41.67
CA THR A 305 -25.83 -1.05 -41.84
C THR A 305 -24.93 -2.23 -41.46
N LEU A 306 -25.54 -3.34 -41.04
CA LEU A 306 -24.83 -4.59 -40.72
C LEU A 306 -23.92 -5.04 -41.89
N LYS A 307 -24.35 -4.83 -43.14
CA LYS A 307 -23.61 -5.21 -44.34
C LYS A 307 -22.31 -4.42 -44.48
N GLU A 308 -22.33 -3.11 -44.20
CA GLU A 308 -21.14 -2.25 -44.25
C GLU A 308 -20.14 -2.64 -43.16
N VAL A 309 -20.62 -2.93 -41.94
CA VAL A 309 -19.75 -3.38 -40.83
C VAL A 309 -19.06 -4.70 -41.18
N ILE A 310 -19.80 -5.67 -41.74
CA ILE A 310 -19.23 -6.96 -42.16
C ILE A 310 -18.23 -6.78 -43.32
N HIS A 311 -18.49 -5.85 -44.25
CA HIS A 311 -17.59 -5.54 -45.35
C HIS A 311 -16.25 -4.99 -44.84
N GLU A 312 -16.29 -4.02 -43.93
CA GLU A 312 -15.07 -3.42 -43.35
C GLU A 312 -14.28 -4.41 -42.49
N LEU A 313 -14.95 -5.23 -41.67
CA LEU A 313 -14.29 -6.25 -40.85
C LEU A 313 -13.59 -7.33 -41.67
N ARG A 314 -13.97 -7.53 -42.94
CA ARG A 314 -13.28 -8.45 -43.86
C ARG A 314 -12.07 -7.82 -44.55
N ASN A 315 -11.97 -6.50 -44.52
CA ASN A 315 -10.88 -5.73 -45.14
C ASN A 315 -9.79 -5.31 -44.14
N ILE A 316 -9.93 -5.68 -42.85
CA ILE A 316 -8.94 -5.51 -41.77
C ILE A 316 -8.18 -6.83 -41.58
#